data_AF-A0A4R0R7I2-F1
#
_entry.id   AF-A0A4R0R7I2-F1
#
_cell.length_a   1.000
_cell.length_b   1.000
_cell.length_c   1.000
_cell.angle_alpha   90.00
_cell.angle_beta   90.00
_cell.angle_gamma   90.00
#
_symmetry.space_group_name_H-M   'P 1'
#
loop_
_entity.id
_entity.type
_entity.pdbx_description
1 polymer ?
#
loop_
_entity_poly.entity_id
_entity_poly.type
_entity_poly.pdbx_seq_one_letter_code
_entity_poly.pdbx_strand_id
1 'polypeptide(L)'
;MSEQLELVLYDIPSKDTSLKAWSPNTWVTRFALNYKGIKYRTEWIEFPDIEPVCKKIGAAPTSFKADGTTPRYTVPVIYDPNTANIVSDSWKIAEYLEKTYPDTPILFPPATRGLAAASEVALGTVTSTSLWYLCLLPTFACMNEGSVAYYRTTREARFKKKLEEVAPKGDVGEGYWKQLEVGMAKVAGWFDANEDKPFLGGDVLCYADFSLAAWILYAKIVWGENSEDWKRLATLDGGRWGRYIERFDKWTAVPKDERTMSELIFYDMQGTKPGCKSWSPNCWSARYTLNYKQLPYRTQFVPFEEIESVYKKLGVEPTSRRADGSPHYTLPVLHDPRTGATVTDSTAIADYLDRTYPDTPPVFPEGTRVLHAAFYQALLPMSEMQWYSLIVKEGLTNIAPESKAAYRASKEKFFGVKLEETAPSGERREKLWRDVENGYATLDKWFDLGGVGTPESPFIGGKRPIYADFIVAARFNCTKAVWDADSEDFRRFVGMCDGKWKKYWDQFEQYAQVN
;
A
#
# COMPACT_ATOMS: atom_id res chain seq x y z
N MET A 1 1.30 31.06 -8.51
CA MET A 1 0.56 30.05 -9.30
C MET A 1 0.23 28.95 -8.33
N SER A 2 -1.04 28.65 -8.08
CA SER A 2 -1.44 27.52 -7.23
C SER A 2 -0.88 26.24 -7.85
N GLU A 3 -0.22 25.42 -7.03
CA GLU A 3 0.32 24.14 -7.47
C GLU A 3 -0.83 23.22 -7.91
N GLN A 4 -0.78 22.73 -9.15
CA GLN A 4 -1.80 21.82 -9.69
C GLN A 4 -1.69 20.48 -8.97
N LEU A 5 -2.79 20.06 -8.35
CA LEU A 5 -2.86 18.77 -7.65
C LEU A 5 -2.83 17.62 -8.65
N GLU A 6 -2.18 16.52 -8.28
CA GLU A 6 -2.07 15.34 -9.14
C GLU A 6 -3.43 14.63 -9.30
N LEU A 7 -3.77 14.25 -10.53
CA LEU A 7 -4.93 13.41 -10.80
C LEU A 7 -4.71 12.01 -10.23
N VAL A 8 -5.80 11.31 -9.93
CA VAL A 8 -5.77 9.89 -9.56
C VAL A 8 -6.29 9.09 -10.75
N LEU A 9 -5.47 8.21 -11.32
CA LEU A 9 -5.88 7.23 -12.32
C LEU A 9 -6.11 5.88 -11.64
N TYR A 10 -7.32 5.35 -11.71
CA TYR A 10 -7.63 3.99 -11.26
C TYR A 10 -7.32 2.99 -12.39
N ASP A 11 -6.44 2.03 -12.12
CA ASP A 11 -5.95 1.02 -13.09
C ASP A 11 -5.79 -0.36 -12.41
N ILE A 12 -5.54 -1.42 -13.19
CA ILE A 12 -5.37 -2.78 -12.71
C ILE A 12 -3.87 -3.11 -12.59
N PRO A 13 -3.40 -3.61 -11.43
CA PRO A 13 -1.99 -3.94 -11.24
C PRO A 13 -1.55 -5.13 -12.09
N SER A 14 -0.25 -5.22 -12.37
CA SER A 14 0.37 -6.46 -12.83
C SER A 14 1.00 -7.25 -11.68
N LYS A 15 1.07 -8.58 -11.83
CA LYS A 15 1.91 -9.41 -10.95
C LYS A 15 3.41 -9.24 -11.19
N ASP A 16 3.79 -8.84 -12.40
CA ASP A 16 5.18 -8.53 -12.72
C ASP A 16 5.44 -7.06 -12.39
N THR A 17 6.19 -6.82 -11.32
CA THR A 17 6.50 -5.47 -10.84
C THR A 17 7.37 -4.66 -11.81
N SER A 18 8.00 -5.31 -12.79
CA SER A 18 8.67 -4.63 -13.91
C SER A 18 7.66 -4.14 -14.97
N LEU A 19 6.54 -4.85 -15.13
CA LEU A 19 5.41 -4.50 -16.01
C LEU A 19 4.39 -3.69 -15.22
N LYS A 20 4.60 -2.38 -15.10
CA LYS A 20 3.77 -1.55 -14.21
C LYS A 20 2.28 -1.50 -14.61
N ALA A 21 1.94 -1.50 -15.90
CA ALA A 21 0.56 -1.43 -16.40
C ALA A 21 0.39 -2.30 -17.64
N TRP A 22 -0.77 -2.93 -17.84
CA TRP A 22 -0.98 -3.87 -18.94
C TRP A 22 -2.32 -3.72 -19.68
N SER A 23 -3.37 -3.21 -19.04
CA SER A 23 -4.70 -3.15 -19.67
C SER A 23 -4.74 -2.15 -20.84
N PRO A 24 -5.26 -2.53 -22.02
CA PRO A 24 -5.26 -1.65 -23.19
C PRO A 24 -6.12 -0.40 -22.94
N ASN A 25 -7.30 -0.54 -22.33
CA ASN A 25 -8.19 0.61 -22.11
C ASN A 25 -7.58 1.64 -21.15
N THR A 26 -6.82 1.19 -20.16
CA THR A 26 -6.17 2.10 -19.20
C THR A 26 -4.92 2.73 -19.81
N TRP A 27 -4.21 2.00 -20.69
CA TRP A 27 -3.16 2.57 -21.54
C TRP A 27 -3.64 3.72 -22.43
N VAL A 28 -4.86 3.67 -22.97
CA VAL A 28 -5.42 4.81 -23.73
C VAL A 28 -5.45 6.09 -22.88
N THR A 29 -5.97 6.00 -21.65
CA THR A 29 -6.00 7.14 -20.73
C THR A 29 -4.60 7.56 -20.27
N ARG A 30 -3.71 6.58 -20.05
CA ARG A 30 -2.33 6.82 -19.67
C ARG A 30 -1.56 7.59 -20.74
N PHE A 31 -1.70 7.20 -22.00
CA PHE A 31 -1.12 7.93 -23.12
C PHE A 31 -1.69 9.35 -23.21
N ALA A 32 -3.00 9.53 -23.06
CA ALA A 32 -3.60 10.86 -23.06
C ALA A 32 -3.03 11.77 -21.95
N LEU A 33 -2.92 11.27 -20.72
CA LEU A 33 -2.33 12.01 -19.58
C LEU A 33 -0.86 12.34 -19.83
N ASN A 34 -0.07 11.36 -20.25
CA ASN A 34 1.36 11.51 -20.52
C ASN A 34 1.62 12.47 -21.70
N TYR A 35 0.82 12.38 -22.76
CA TYR A 35 0.93 13.25 -23.94
C TYR A 35 0.57 14.70 -23.59
N LYS A 36 -0.46 14.90 -22.75
CA LYS A 36 -0.82 16.23 -22.24
C LYS A 36 0.14 16.76 -21.16
N GLY A 37 1.06 15.93 -20.66
CA GLY A 37 1.96 16.32 -19.57
C GLY A 37 1.25 16.56 -18.23
N ILE A 38 0.05 15.98 -18.05
CA ILE A 38 -0.74 16.14 -16.83
C ILE A 38 -0.17 15.21 -15.76
N LYS A 39 0.14 15.75 -14.57
CA LYS A 39 0.63 14.94 -13.46
C LYS A 39 -0.50 14.09 -12.87
N TYR A 40 -0.20 12.81 -12.63
CA TYR A 40 -1.12 11.89 -11.99
C TYR A 40 -0.37 10.80 -11.25
N ARG A 41 -1.05 10.22 -10.26
CA ARG A 41 -0.69 8.96 -9.61
C ARG A 41 -1.64 7.85 -10.03
N THR A 42 -1.21 6.60 -9.90
CA THR A 42 -2.08 5.45 -10.18
C THR A 42 -2.57 4.82 -8.89
N GLU A 43 -3.89 4.66 -8.73
CA GLU A 43 -4.50 3.82 -7.71
C GLU A 43 -4.74 2.43 -8.33
N TRP A 44 -4.10 1.40 -7.78
CA TRP A 44 -4.20 0.05 -8.32
C TRP A 44 -5.35 -0.72 -7.69
N ILE A 45 -6.23 -1.28 -8.53
CA ILE A 45 -7.41 -2.04 -8.11
C ILE A 45 -7.50 -3.37 -8.84
N GLU A 46 -7.60 -4.45 -8.08
CA GLU A 46 -7.81 -5.80 -8.60
C GLU A 46 -9.20 -5.95 -9.23
N PHE A 47 -9.36 -6.86 -10.20
CA PHE A 47 -10.64 -7.08 -10.88
C PHE A 47 -11.86 -7.26 -9.96
N PRO A 48 -11.80 -8.04 -8.85
CA PRO A 48 -12.93 -8.21 -7.93
C PRO A 48 -13.38 -6.90 -7.28
N ASP A 49 -12.45 -5.96 -7.11
CA ASP A 49 -12.64 -4.74 -6.32
C ASP A 49 -13.06 -3.54 -7.16
N ILE A 50 -12.99 -3.63 -8.50
CA ILE A 50 -13.34 -2.52 -9.40
C ILE A 50 -14.75 -2.00 -9.13
N GLU A 51 -15.76 -2.88 -9.09
CA GLU A 51 -17.14 -2.46 -8.87
C GLU A 51 -17.36 -1.87 -7.45
N PRO A 52 -16.92 -2.52 -6.36
CA PRO A 52 -16.96 -1.93 -5.02
C PRO A 52 -16.29 -0.57 -4.93
N VAL A 53 -15.09 -0.40 -5.51
CA VAL A 53 -14.34 0.86 -5.46
C VAL A 53 -15.04 1.94 -6.27
N CYS A 54 -15.46 1.66 -7.51
CA CYS A 54 -16.17 2.62 -8.35
C CYS A 54 -17.44 3.13 -7.64
N LYS A 55 -18.21 2.23 -7.02
CA LYS A 55 -19.39 2.61 -6.22
C LYS A 55 -19.02 3.48 -5.02
N LYS A 56 -17.97 3.10 -4.28
CA LYS A 56 -17.49 3.83 -3.09
C LYS A 56 -17.08 5.27 -3.42
N ILE A 57 -16.39 5.47 -4.54
CA ILE A 57 -15.95 6.81 -4.95
C ILE A 57 -17.03 7.59 -5.69
N GLY A 58 -18.15 6.95 -6.08
CA GLY A 58 -19.22 7.61 -6.84
C GLY A 58 -18.95 7.69 -8.35
N ALA A 59 -18.08 6.83 -8.88
CA ALA A 59 -17.81 6.71 -10.31
C ALA A 59 -19.00 6.09 -11.04
N ALA A 60 -19.39 6.69 -12.18
CA ALA A 60 -20.45 6.15 -13.02
C ALA A 60 -20.06 4.80 -13.66
N PRO A 61 -21.02 3.90 -13.95
CA PRO A 61 -20.74 2.72 -14.75
C PRO A 61 -20.30 3.11 -16.16
N THR A 62 -19.42 2.31 -16.77
CA THR A 62 -18.92 2.54 -18.13
C THR A 62 -19.86 2.00 -19.18
N SER A 63 -20.64 0.97 -18.85
CA SER A 63 -21.62 0.35 -19.75
C SER A 63 -22.66 -0.44 -18.96
N PHE A 64 -23.57 -1.12 -19.68
CA PHE A 64 -24.54 -2.05 -19.12
C PHE A 64 -24.29 -3.47 -19.65
N LYS A 65 -24.75 -4.50 -18.94
CA LYS A 65 -24.71 -5.88 -19.43
C LYS A 65 -25.72 -6.06 -20.57
N ALA A 66 -25.75 -7.26 -21.17
CA ALA A 66 -26.63 -7.58 -22.30
C ALA A 66 -28.13 -7.43 -21.99
N ASP A 67 -28.52 -7.37 -20.72
CA ASP A 67 -29.89 -7.07 -20.26
C ASP A 67 -30.27 -5.59 -20.38
N GLY A 68 -29.31 -4.70 -20.67
CA GLY A 68 -29.52 -3.26 -20.80
C GLY A 68 -29.73 -2.52 -19.46
N THR A 69 -29.77 -3.22 -18.33
CA THR A 69 -30.12 -2.64 -17.02
C THR A 69 -29.06 -2.87 -15.95
N THR A 70 -28.32 -3.97 -16.01
CA THR A 70 -27.31 -4.26 -14.99
C THR A 70 -26.04 -3.45 -15.28
N PRO A 71 -25.60 -2.56 -14.38
CA PRO A 71 -24.43 -1.73 -14.62
C PRO A 71 -23.15 -2.58 -14.69
N ARG A 72 -22.21 -2.14 -15.51
CA ARG A 72 -20.86 -2.66 -15.59
C ARG A 72 -19.89 -1.56 -15.21
N TYR A 73 -19.06 -1.86 -14.21
CA TYR A 73 -17.97 -0.99 -13.78
C TYR A 73 -16.66 -1.52 -14.32
N THR A 74 -15.89 -0.65 -14.97
CA THR A 74 -14.56 -0.95 -15.49
C THR A 74 -13.64 0.24 -15.23
N VAL A 75 -12.33 0.00 -15.30
CA VAL A 75 -11.32 1.04 -15.45
C VAL A 75 -11.02 1.29 -16.94
N PRO A 76 -10.45 2.46 -17.32
CA PRO A 76 -9.99 3.57 -16.46
C PRO A 76 -11.13 4.38 -15.82
N VAL A 77 -10.82 4.90 -14.63
CA VAL A 77 -11.54 6.00 -13.97
C VAL A 77 -10.50 7.01 -13.54
N ILE A 78 -10.80 8.31 -13.63
CA ILE A 78 -9.99 9.35 -13.00
C ILE A 78 -10.76 10.07 -11.90
N TYR A 79 -10.04 10.51 -10.87
CA TYR A 79 -10.47 11.57 -9.98
C TYR A 79 -9.54 12.77 -10.15
N ASP A 80 -10.13 13.93 -10.42
CA ASP A 80 -9.40 15.18 -10.56
C ASP A 80 -9.64 16.08 -9.34
N PRO A 81 -8.68 16.18 -8.40
CA PRO A 81 -8.85 17.01 -7.22
C PRO A 81 -8.88 18.52 -7.53
N ASN A 82 -8.44 18.95 -8.72
CA ASN A 82 -8.49 20.36 -9.11
C ASN A 82 -9.92 20.82 -9.43
N THR A 83 -10.81 19.89 -9.80
CA THR A 83 -12.21 20.19 -10.14
C THR A 83 -13.22 19.39 -9.31
N ALA A 84 -12.73 18.48 -8.45
CA ALA A 84 -13.51 17.50 -7.71
C ALA A 84 -14.38 16.56 -8.60
N ASN A 85 -14.01 16.38 -9.87
CA ASN A 85 -14.75 15.51 -10.78
C ASN A 85 -14.21 14.08 -10.78
N ILE A 86 -15.13 13.12 -10.93
CA ILE A 86 -14.83 11.71 -11.14
C ILE A 86 -15.38 11.32 -12.52
N VAL A 87 -14.51 10.83 -13.39
CA VAL A 87 -14.85 10.52 -14.77
C VAL A 87 -14.46 9.08 -15.08
N SER A 88 -15.45 8.26 -15.41
CA SER A 88 -15.28 6.90 -15.90
C SER A 88 -15.37 6.88 -17.42
N ASP A 89 -14.81 5.85 -18.05
CA ASP A 89 -14.76 5.62 -19.50
C ASP A 89 -13.64 6.39 -20.21
N SER A 90 -12.76 5.69 -20.95
CA SER A 90 -11.57 6.27 -21.57
C SER A 90 -11.88 7.38 -22.58
N TRP A 91 -13.00 7.29 -23.30
CA TRP A 91 -13.42 8.34 -24.23
C TRP A 91 -13.89 9.57 -23.47
N LYS A 92 -14.77 9.40 -22.47
CA LYS A 92 -15.26 10.51 -21.63
C LYS A 92 -14.12 11.17 -20.86
N ILE A 93 -13.14 10.39 -20.40
CA ILE A 93 -11.93 10.91 -19.77
C ILE A 93 -11.16 11.78 -20.76
N ALA A 94 -10.93 11.32 -22.00
CA ALA A 94 -10.25 12.14 -23.00
C ALA A 94 -11.01 13.44 -23.30
N GLU A 95 -12.34 13.40 -23.42
CA GLU A 95 -13.16 14.62 -23.58
C GLU A 95 -13.06 15.57 -22.39
N TYR A 96 -13.08 15.03 -21.18
CA TYR A 96 -12.87 15.79 -19.96
C TYR A 96 -11.50 16.47 -19.94
N LEU A 97 -10.44 15.73 -20.27
CA LEU A 97 -9.08 16.27 -20.30
C LEU A 97 -8.92 17.34 -21.38
N GLU A 98 -9.52 17.14 -22.55
CA GLU A 98 -9.51 18.13 -23.65
C GLU A 98 -10.18 19.45 -23.23
N LYS A 99 -11.31 19.36 -22.51
CA LYS A 99 -12.05 20.54 -22.04
C LYS A 99 -11.39 21.24 -20.86
N THR A 100 -10.86 20.47 -19.92
CA THR A 100 -10.37 20.98 -18.62
C THR A 100 -8.93 21.47 -18.69
N TYR A 101 -8.13 20.88 -19.58
CA TYR A 101 -6.72 21.20 -19.78
C TYR A 101 -6.46 21.62 -21.25
N PRO A 102 -6.99 22.78 -21.68
CA PRO A 102 -6.87 23.23 -23.07
C PRO A 102 -5.46 23.75 -23.42
N ASP A 103 -4.66 24.14 -22.43
CA ASP A 103 -3.31 24.69 -22.62
C ASP A 103 -2.23 23.61 -22.80
N THR A 104 -2.63 22.35 -22.88
CA THR A 104 -1.75 21.19 -23.13
C THR A 104 -1.98 20.64 -24.55
N PRO A 105 -1.11 19.75 -25.08
CA PRO A 105 -1.33 19.13 -26.40
C PRO A 105 -2.76 18.60 -26.63
N ILE A 106 -3.25 18.77 -27.86
CA ILE A 106 -4.63 18.47 -28.28
C ILE A 106 -4.79 16.97 -28.50
N LEU A 107 -5.81 16.34 -27.91
CA LEU A 107 -6.15 14.93 -28.15
C LEU A 107 -7.02 14.74 -29.40
N PHE A 108 -7.85 15.75 -29.70
CA PHE A 108 -8.80 15.74 -30.80
C PHE A 108 -8.55 16.95 -31.72
N PRO A 109 -7.75 16.81 -32.79
CA PRO A 109 -7.53 17.88 -33.74
C PRO A 109 -8.85 18.53 -34.22
N PRO A 110 -8.85 19.83 -34.58
CA PRO A 110 -10.07 20.54 -34.94
C PRO A 110 -10.94 19.79 -35.96
N ALA A 111 -12.25 19.72 -35.69
CA ALA A 111 -13.24 19.02 -36.51
C ALA A 111 -13.03 17.51 -36.72
N THR A 112 -12.15 16.84 -35.96
CA THR A 112 -11.90 15.39 -36.10
C THR A 112 -12.59 14.50 -35.06
N ARG A 113 -13.29 15.06 -34.06
CA ARG A 113 -13.92 14.28 -32.97
C ARG A 113 -14.87 13.18 -33.48
N GLY A 114 -15.66 13.46 -34.52
CA GLY A 114 -16.52 12.45 -35.15
C GLY A 114 -15.74 11.33 -35.83
N LEU A 115 -14.60 11.64 -36.46
CA LEU A 115 -13.70 10.65 -37.05
C LEU A 115 -13.00 9.82 -35.98
N ALA A 116 -12.58 10.43 -34.88
CA ALA A 116 -12.01 9.72 -33.74
C ALA A 116 -13.01 8.71 -33.15
N ALA A 117 -14.29 9.09 -33.01
CA ALA A 117 -15.34 8.16 -32.56
C ALA A 117 -15.55 7.00 -33.56
N ALA A 118 -15.59 7.30 -34.87
CA ALA A 118 -15.68 6.28 -35.90
C ALA A 118 -14.45 5.33 -35.90
N SER A 119 -13.26 5.87 -35.64
CA SER A 119 -12.02 5.10 -35.58
C SER A 119 -12.01 4.10 -34.42
N GLU A 120 -12.62 4.43 -33.27
CA GLU A 120 -12.75 3.49 -32.15
C GLU A 120 -13.55 2.24 -32.54
N VAL A 121 -14.70 2.46 -33.19
CA VAL A 121 -15.55 1.37 -33.71
C VAL A 121 -14.80 0.57 -34.77
N ALA A 122 -14.11 1.25 -35.69
CA ALA A 122 -13.37 0.62 -36.77
C ALA A 122 -12.21 -0.24 -36.23
N LEU A 123 -11.36 0.30 -35.36
CA LEU A 123 -10.27 -0.42 -34.69
C LEU A 123 -10.80 -1.59 -33.88
N GLY A 124 -11.87 -1.40 -33.11
CA GLY A 124 -12.53 -2.46 -32.35
C GLY A 124 -12.94 -3.64 -33.23
N THR A 125 -13.51 -3.34 -34.40
CA THR A 125 -14.02 -4.31 -35.36
C THR A 125 -12.90 -5.02 -36.13
N VAL A 126 -11.89 -4.29 -36.60
CA VAL A 126 -10.88 -4.85 -37.51
C VAL A 126 -9.66 -5.43 -36.81
N THR A 127 -9.31 -4.95 -35.61
CA THR A 127 -8.10 -5.41 -34.91
C THR A 127 -8.38 -5.89 -33.49
N SER A 128 -9.02 -5.07 -32.64
CA SER A 128 -9.03 -5.32 -31.19
C SER A 128 -9.76 -6.60 -30.80
N THR A 129 -10.80 -6.98 -31.53
CA THR A 129 -11.55 -8.23 -31.26
C THR A 129 -10.65 -9.45 -31.46
N SER A 130 -10.02 -9.59 -32.64
CA SER A 130 -9.14 -10.73 -32.93
C SER A 130 -7.92 -10.75 -32.01
N LEU A 131 -7.33 -9.59 -31.74
CA LEU A 131 -6.21 -9.45 -30.83
C LEU A 131 -6.58 -9.87 -29.39
N TRP A 132 -7.77 -9.48 -28.92
CA TRP A 132 -8.25 -9.87 -27.59
C TRP A 132 -8.41 -11.38 -27.45
N TYR A 133 -8.94 -12.07 -28.48
CA TYR A 133 -9.05 -13.52 -28.47
C TYR A 133 -7.68 -14.20 -28.42
N LEU A 134 -6.71 -13.75 -29.23
CA LEU A 134 -5.35 -14.28 -29.23
C LEU A 134 -4.62 -14.02 -27.89
N CYS A 135 -4.94 -12.92 -27.21
CA CYS A 135 -4.36 -12.58 -25.91
C CYS A 135 -5.09 -13.20 -24.70
N LEU A 136 -6.23 -13.88 -24.90
CA LEU A 136 -7.16 -14.24 -23.83
C LEU A 136 -6.52 -15.05 -22.68
N LEU A 137 -5.80 -16.13 -22.99
CA LEU A 137 -5.05 -16.89 -22.01
C LEU A 137 -3.70 -16.24 -21.64
N PRO A 138 -2.91 -15.71 -22.60
CA PRO A 138 -1.69 -14.98 -22.29
C PRO A 138 -1.86 -13.86 -21.24
N THR A 139 -3.04 -13.23 -21.17
CA THR A 139 -3.31 -12.19 -20.17
C THR A 139 -3.06 -12.65 -18.72
N PHE A 140 -3.20 -13.95 -18.42
CA PHE A 140 -2.91 -14.50 -17.08
C PHE A 140 -1.44 -14.37 -16.68
N ALA A 141 -0.53 -14.22 -17.65
CA ALA A 141 0.87 -13.93 -17.38
C ALA A 141 1.04 -12.61 -16.63
N CYS A 142 0.12 -11.65 -16.77
CA CYS A 142 0.24 -10.33 -16.17
C CYS A 142 -0.66 -10.13 -14.93
N MET A 143 -1.60 -11.02 -14.63
CA MET A 143 -2.58 -10.83 -13.54
C MET A 143 -2.15 -11.45 -12.21
N ASN A 144 -2.50 -10.81 -11.09
CA ASN A 144 -2.43 -11.39 -9.76
C ASN A 144 -3.44 -12.55 -9.57
N GLU A 145 -3.20 -13.44 -8.61
CA GLU A 145 -3.99 -14.68 -8.43
C GLU A 145 -5.49 -14.42 -8.25
N GLY A 146 -5.87 -13.43 -7.42
CA GLY A 146 -7.27 -13.04 -7.23
C GLY A 146 -7.94 -12.55 -8.51
N SER A 147 -7.22 -11.76 -9.31
CA SER A 147 -7.66 -11.32 -10.63
C SER A 147 -7.79 -12.46 -11.64
N VAL A 148 -6.89 -13.44 -11.63
CA VAL A 148 -6.99 -14.64 -12.49
C VAL A 148 -8.26 -15.42 -12.18
N ALA A 149 -8.54 -15.67 -10.89
CA ALA A 149 -9.73 -16.40 -10.45
C ALA A 149 -11.02 -15.68 -10.88
N TYR A 150 -11.11 -14.37 -10.65
CA TYR A 150 -12.25 -13.56 -11.07
C TYR A 150 -12.40 -13.52 -12.60
N TYR A 151 -11.30 -13.29 -13.33
CA TYR A 151 -11.32 -13.23 -14.78
C TYR A 151 -11.82 -14.56 -15.36
N ARG A 152 -11.28 -15.69 -14.90
CA ARG A 152 -11.75 -17.02 -15.33
C ARG A 152 -13.24 -17.20 -15.06
N THR A 153 -13.70 -17.02 -13.81
CA THR A 153 -15.11 -17.20 -13.46
C THR A 153 -16.03 -16.34 -14.32
N THR A 154 -15.70 -15.06 -14.49
CA THR A 154 -16.56 -14.12 -15.23
C THR A 154 -16.57 -14.38 -16.74
N ARG A 155 -15.45 -14.80 -17.34
CA ARG A 155 -15.39 -15.07 -18.79
C ARG A 155 -15.99 -16.45 -19.12
N GLU A 156 -15.73 -17.48 -18.31
CA GLU A 156 -16.36 -18.79 -18.49
C GLU A 156 -17.89 -18.69 -18.36
N ALA A 157 -18.39 -17.89 -17.41
CA ALA A 157 -19.83 -17.59 -17.30
C ALA A 157 -20.38 -16.86 -18.54
N ARG A 158 -19.62 -15.92 -19.11
CA ARG A 158 -20.01 -15.21 -20.33
C ARG A 158 -20.09 -16.12 -21.55
N PHE A 159 -19.12 -17.03 -21.72
CA PHE A 159 -19.04 -17.91 -22.88
C PHE A 159 -19.78 -19.25 -22.71
N LYS A 160 -20.15 -19.59 -21.47
CA LYS A 160 -20.70 -20.91 -21.11
C LYS A 160 -19.78 -22.07 -21.50
N LYS A 161 -18.47 -21.84 -21.47
CA LYS A 161 -17.39 -22.79 -21.85
C LYS A 161 -16.15 -22.54 -21.00
N LYS A 162 -15.25 -23.52 -20.90
CA LYS A 162 -13.92 -23.29 -20.32
C LYS A 162 -13.11 -22.33 -21.18
N LEU A 163 -12.27 -21.51 -20.55
CA LEU A 163 -11.45 -20.56 -21.29
C LEU A 163 -10.53 -21.25 -22.29
N GLU A 164 -10.06 -22.45 -21.99
CA GLU A 164 -9.23 -23.26 -22.87
C GLU A 164 -9.97 -23.73 -24.14
N GLU A 165 -11.30 -23.78 -24.11
CA GLU A 165 -12.14 -24.08 -25.28
C GLU A 165 -12.48 -22.84 -26.12
N VAL A 166 -12.36 -21.65 -25.51
CA VAL A 166 -12.63 -20.36 -26.16
C VAL A 166 -11.35 -19.77 -26.74
N ALA A 167 -10.24 -19.93 -26.02
CA ALA A 167 -8.95 -19.43 -26.40
C ALA A 167 -8.47 -20.16 -27.67
N PRO A 168 -8.12 -19.42 -28.71
CA PRO A 168 -7.92 -20.01 -30.01
C PRO A 168 -6.59 -20.78 -30.04
N LYS A 169 -6.63 -22.02 -30.55
CA LYS A 169 -5.46 -22.92 -30.69
C LYS A 169 -5.48 -23.58 -32.08
N GLY A 170 -4.32 -24.03 -32.55
CA GLY A 170 -4.19 -24.69 -33.85
C GLY A 170 -4.81 -23.86 -34.98
N ASP A 171 -5.60 -24.50 -35.84
CA ASP A 171 -6.25 -23.85 -36.99
C ASP A 171 -7.18 -22.70 -36.60
N VAL A 172 -7.82 -22.75 -35.43
CA VAL A 172 -8.66 -21.65 -34.92
C VAL A 172 -7.79 -20.46 -34.53
N GLY A 173 -6.66 -20.71 -33.88
CA GLY A 173 -5.60 -19.72 -33.61
C GLY A 173 -5.17 -19.00 -34.88
N GLU A 174 -4.81 -19.79 -35.90
CA GLU A 174 -4.39 -19.27 -37.18
C GLU A 174 -5.50 -18.49 -37.91
N GLY A 175 -6.77 -18.89 -37.73
CA GLY A 175 -7.92 -18.14 -38.22
C GLY A 175 -8.03 -16.73 -37.64
N TYR A 176 -7.84 -16.57 -36.33
CA TYR A 176 -7.80 -15.25 -35.69
C TYR A 176 -6.56 -14.45 -36.09
N TRP A 177 -5.40 -15.10 -36.27
CA TRP A 177 -4.21 -14.45 -36.81
C TRP A 177 -4.44 -13.89 -38.21
N LYS A 178 -5.03 -14.67 -39.12
CA LYS A 178 -5.38 -14.18 -40.46
C LYS A 178 -6.33 -12.99 -40.42
N GLN A 179 -7.34 -13.03 -39.53
CA GLN A 179 -8.24 -11.89 -39.35
C GLN A 179 -7.50 -10.66 -38.84
N LEU A 180 -6.60 -10.82 -37.87
CA LEU A 180 -5.77 -9.75 -37.34
C LEU A 180 -4.84 -9.19 -38.42
N GLU A 181 -4.18 -10.02 -39.21
CA GLU A 181 -3.30 -9.60 -40.31
C GLU A 181 -4.06 -8.78 -41.37
N VAL A 182 -5.25 -9.23 -41.77
CA VAL A 182 -6.14 -8.47 -42.65
C VAL A 182 -6.57 -7.15 -42.01
N GLY A 183 -6.85 -7.16 -40.70
CA GLY A 183 -7.15 -5.98 -39.92
C GLY A 183 -6.01 -4.97 -39.92
N MET A 184 -4.81 -5.41 -39.56
CA MET A 184 -3.60 -4.57 -39.53
C MET A 184 -3.28 -4.03 -40.93
N ALA A 185 -3.46 -4.81 -42.01
CA ALA A 185 -3.29 -4.33 -43.38
C ALA A 185 -4.29 -3.22 -43.74
N LYS A 186 -5.56 -3.30 -43.27
CA LYS A 186 -6.52 -2.21 -43.43
C LYS A 186 -6.10 -0.96 -42.66
N VAL A 187 -5.61 -1.12 -41.43
CA VAL A 187 -5.07 0.00 -40.65
C VAL A 187 -3.87 0.62 -41.36
N ALA A 188 -2.95 -0.17 -41.92
CA ALA A 188 -1.84 0.33 -42.74
C ALA A 188 -2.35 1.19 -43.90
N GLY A 189 -3.40 0.75 -44.61
CA GLY A 189 -4.03 1.55 -45.66
C GLY A 189 -4.63 2.88 -45.17
N TRP A 190 -5.03 3.00 -43.90
CA TRP A 190 -5.46 4.29 -43.32
C TRP A 190 -4.28 5.25 -43.10
N PHE A 191 -3.11 4.72 -42.73
CA PHE A 191 -1.88 5.52 -42.66
C PHE A 191 -1.42 5.94 -44.06
N ASP A 192 -1.52 5.06 -45.05
CA ASP A 192 -1.11 5.37 -46.43
C ASP A 192 -1.97 6.50 -47.04
N ALA A 193 -3.22 6.66 -46.58
CA ALA A 193 -4.07 7.80 -46.92
C ALA A 193 -3.55 9.15 -46.37
N ASN A 194 -2.66 9.10 -45.37
CA ASN A 194 -1.93 10.25 -44.86
C ASN A 194 -0.50 10.35 -45.46
N GLU A 195 -0.20 9.68 -46.58
CA GLU A 195 1.14 9.66 -47.20
C GLU A 195 2.22 9.15 -46.21
N ASP A 196 3.36 9.84 -46.12
CA ASP A 196 4.51 9.43 -45.27
C ASP A 196 4.37 9.89 -43.80
N LYS A 197 3.14 10.24 -43.36
CA LYS A 197 2.92 10.80 -42.03
C LYS A 197 2.93 9.72 -40.94
N PRO A 198 3.47 10.03 -39.75
CA PRO A 198 3.73 9.01 -38.72
C PRO A 198 2.49 8.55 -37.93
N PHE A 199 1.36 9.27 -38.00
CA PHE A 199 0.17 9.05 -37.18
C PHE A 199 -1.13 9.08 -38.01
N LEU A 200 -2.21 8.52 -37.46
CA LEU A 200 -3.56 8.63 -38.01
C LEU A 200 -4.06 10.08 -38.05
N GLY A 201 -3.58 10.92 -37.14
CA GLY A 201 -3.77 12.37 -37.19
C GLY A 201 -2.81 13.12 -38.13
N GLY A 202 -2.05 12.41 -38.97
CA GLY A 202 -1.03 12.98 -39.84
C GLY A 202 0.27 13.26 -39.07
N ASP A 203 0.68 14.53 -38.98
CA ASP A 203 1.87 14.93 -38.21
C ASP A 203 1.64 14.95 -36.70
N VAL A 204 0.38 14.91 -36.26
CA VAL A 204 -0.01 15.09 -34.87
C VAL A 204 -0.62 13.79 -34.36
N LEU A 205 -0.24 13.39 -33.14
CA LEU A 205 -0.92 12.32 -32.43
C LEU A 205 -2.35 12.71 -32.10
N CYS A 206 -3.28 11.79 -32.29
CA CYS A 206 -4.66 11.97 -31.89
C CYS A 206 -5.15 10.79 -31.04
N TYR A 207 -6.37 10.91 -30.53
CA TYR A 207 -7.00 9.84 -29.74
C TYR A 207 -7.00 8.47 -30.43
N ALA A 208 -7.18 8.43 -31.76
CA ALA A 208 -7.14 7.18 -32.53
C ALA A 208 -5.78 6.48 -32.42
N ASP A 209 -4.68 7.25 -32.42
CA ASP A 209 -3.33 6.73 -32.27
C ASP A 209 -3.10 6.13 -30.88
N PHE A 210 -3.62 6.75 -29.81
CA PHE A 210 -3.55 6.22 -28.45
C PHE A 210 -4.29 4.89 -28.33
N SER A 211 -5.47 4.77 -28.94
CA SER A 211 -6.24 3.52 -28.95
C SER A 211 -5.47 2.40 -29.66
N LEU A 212 -5.00 2.65 -30.89
CA LEU A 212 -4.24 1.67 -31.65
C LEU A 212 -2.96 1.23 -30.92
N ALA A 213 -2.18 2.19 -30.43
CA ALA A 213 -0.93 1.90 -29.72
C ALA A 213 -1.18 1.12 -28.42
N ALA A 214 -2.22 1.44 -27.67
CA ALA A 214 -2.55 0.76 -26.43
C ALA A 214 -2.87 -0.73 -26.65
N TRP A 215 -3.58 -1.06 -27.73
CA TRP A 215 -3.89 -2.46 -28.07
C TRP A 215 -2.66 -3.23 -28.55
N ILE A 216 -1.80 -2.64 -29.39
CA ILE A 216 -0.55 -3.29 -29.82
C ILE A 216 0.41 -3.46 -28.63
N LEU A 217 0.52 -2.46 -27.75
CA LEU A 217 1.35 -2.51 -26.55
C LEU A 217 0.84 -3.58 -25.57
N TYR A 218 -0.46 -3.68 -25.38
CA TYR A 218 -1.07 -4.77 -24.60
C TYR A 218 -0.63 -6.14 -25.11
N ALA A 219 -0.65 -6.36 -26.43
CA ALA A 219 -0.20 -7.61 -27.03
C ALA A 219 1.29 -7.88 -26.79
N LYS A 220 2.15 -6.86 -26.95
CA LYS A 220 3.58 -6.92 -26.60
C LYS A 220 3.79 -7.37 -25.15
N ILE A 221 3.04 -6.78 -24.23
CA ILE A 221 3.14 -7.03 -22.79
C ILE A 221 2.69 -8.45 -22.44
N VAL A 222 1.50 -8.87 -22.89
CA VAL A 222 0.90 -10.16 -22.46
C VAL A 222 1.52 -11.38 -23.13
N TRP A 223 2.01 -11.25 -24.37
CA TRP A 223 2.78 -12.33 -24.99
C TRP A 223 4.25 -12.32 -24.55
N GLY A 224 4.77 -11.16 -24.18
CA GLY A 224 6.18 -10.94 -23.87
C GLY A 224 6.98 -10.58 -25.12
N GLU A 225 7.94 -9.68 -24.97
CA GLU A 225 8.73 -9.07 -26.05
C GLU A 225 9.58 -10.08 -26.86
N ASN A 226 9.86 -11.25 -26.28
CA ASN A 226 10.66 -12.29 -26.96
C ASN A 226 9.79 -13.39 -27.60
N SER A 227 8.46 -13.29 -27.51
CA SER A 227 7.54 -14.30 -28.04
C SER A 227 7.45 -14.28 -29.57
N GLU A 228 7.16 -15.44 -30.15
CA GLU A 228 6.89 -15.56 -31.59
C GLU A 228 5.63 -14.79 -32.00
N ASP A 229 4.62 -14.74 -31.14
CA ASP A 229 3.39 -13.96 -31.37
C ASP A 229 3.68 -12.46 -31.47
N TRP A 230 4.49 -11.89 -30.55
CA TRP A 230 4.91 -10.49 -30.65
C TRP A 230 5.76 -10.25 -31.90
N LYS A 231 6.74 -11.10 -32.18
CA LYS A 231 7.58 -10.96 -33.40
C LYS A 231 6.73 -10.99 -34.67
N ARG A 232 5.73 -11.87 -34.75
CA ARG A 232 4.78 -11.94 -35.88
C ARG A 232 4.06 -10.61 -36.05
N LEU A 233 3.42 -10.09 -35.00
CA LEU A 233 2.70 -8.80 -35.07
C LEU A 233 3.63 -7.62 -35.39
N ALA A 234 4.78 -7.54 -34.72
CA ALA A 234 5.72 -6.44 -34.85
C ALA A 234 6.34 -6.35 -36.26
N THR A 235 6.51 -7.48 -36.94
CA THR A 235 7.12 -7.57 -38.28
C THR A 235 6.12 -7.42 -39.42
N LEU A 236 4.80 -7.44 -39.16
CA LEU A 236 3.80 -7.17 -40.20
C LEU A 236 4.04 -5.81 -40.87
N ASP A 237 3.71 -5.75 -42.17
CA ASP A 237 3.92 -4.59 -43.03
C ASP A 237 5.38 -4.06 -42.96
N GLY A 238 6.34 -4.97 -43.18
CA GLY A 238 7.76 -4.62 -43.17
C GLY A 238 8.25 -4.02 -41.84
N GLY A 239 7.67 -4.44 -40.71
CA GLY A 239 8.02 -3.95 -39.38
C GLY A 239 7.34 -2.64 -38.96
N ARG A 240 6.26 -2.22 -39.64
CA ARG A 240 5.55 -0.96 -39.34
C ARG A 240 5.15 -0.89 -37.86
N TRP A 241 4.56 -1.95 -37.33
CA TRP A 241 3.94 -1.94 -36.00
C TRP A 241 4.95 -1.99 -34.85
N GLY A 242 6.07 -2.70 -35.04
CA GLY A 242 7.20 -2.62 -34.12
C GLY A 242 7.72 -1.17 -34.00
N ARG A 243 8.05 -0.56 -35.14
CA ARG A 243 8.47 0.85 -35.19
C ARG A 243 7.40 1.82 -34.68
N TYR A 244 6.13 1.50 -34.89
CA TYR A 244 5.02 2.34 -34.42
C TYR A 244 4.99 2.37 -32.89
N ILE A 245 5.13 1.23 -32.22
CA ILE A 245 5.17 1.18 -30.75
C ILE A 245 6.42 1.85 -30.18
N GLU A 246 7.59 1.71 -30.81
CA GLU A 246 8.81 2.42 -30.38
C GLU A 246 8.62 3.94 -30.33
N ARG A 247 7.80 4.52 -31.21
CA ARG A 247 7.48 5.96 -31.17
C ARG A 247 6.73 6.37 -29.90
N PHE A 248 6.06 5.43 -29.24
CA PHE A 248 5.30 5.67 -28.02
C PHE A 248 6.14 5.57 -26.75
N ASP A 249 7.39 5.11 -26.81
CA ASP A 249 8.22 4.87 -25.61
C ASP A 249 8.35 6.10 -24.70
N LYS A 250 8.35 7.32 -25.26
CA LYS A 250 8.37 8.55 -24.47
C LYS A 250 7.08 8.83 -23.67
N TRP A 251 5.98 8.15 -23.99
CA TRP A 251 4.70 8.22 -23.27
C TRP A 251 4.31 6.91 -22.60
N THR A 252 5.23 5.94 -22.48
CA THR A 252 4.99 4.71 -21.70
C THR A 252 5.36 4.86 -20.22
N ALA A 253 5.73 6.07 -19.78
CA ALA A 253 6.00 6.33 -18.37
C ALA A 253 4.77 5.99 -17.51
N VAL A 254 4.95 5.08 -16.57
CA VAL A 254 4.04 4.89 -15.44
C VAL A 254 4.69 5.59 -14.25
N PRO A 255 4.17 6.76 -13.82
CA PRO A 255 4.66 7.46 -12.64
C PRO A 255 4.78 6.46 -11.50
N LYS A 256 5.97 6.35 -10.93
CA LYS A 256 6.16 5.52 -9.75
C LYS A 256 5.30 6.16 -8.67
N ASP A 257 4.31 5.41 -8.20
CA ASP A 257 3.72 5.76 -6.93
C ASP A 257 4.81 5.51 -5.89
N GLU A 258 5.36 6.57 -5.30
CA GLU A 258 6.29 6.44 -4.17
C GLU A 258 5.62 5.72 -2.97
N ARG A 259 4.29 5.49 -3.05
CA ARG A 259 3.46 4.73 -2.11
C ARG A 259 3.08 3.30 -2.54
N THR A 260 3.42 2.81 -3.75
CA THR A 260 3.40 1.35 -4.00
C THR A 260 4.62 0.71 -3.35
N MET A 261 4.53 0.63 -2.03
CA MET A 261 5.53 0.12 -1.12
C MET A 261 5.68 -1.38 -1.34
N SER A 262 6.91 -1.84 -1.55
CA SER A 262 7.25 -3.18 -1.06
C SER A 262 6.84 -3.22 0.42
N GLU A 263 5.99 -4.18 0.77
CA GLU A 263 5.46 -4.32 2.13
C GLU A 263 6.62 -4.34 3.15
N LEU A 264 6.60 -3.43 4.12
CA LEU A 264 7.59 -3.40 5.18
C LEU A 264 7.50 -4.69 6.00
N ILE A 265 8.64 -5.22 6.45
CA ILE A 265 8.67 -6.41 7.31
C ILE A 265 8.89 -5.94 8.75
N PHE A 266 7.87 -6.09 9.58
CA PHE A 266 7.91 -5.69 10.98
C PHE A 266 8.08 -6.91 11.88
N TYR A 267 9.21 -7.02 12.57
CA TYR A 267 9.51 -8.12 13.48
C TYR A 267 8.98 -7.81 14.88
N ASP A 268 8.10 -8.68 15.39
CA ASP A 268 7.41 -8.51 16.67
C ASP A 268 7.41 -9.83 17.47
N MET A 269 7.14 -9.75 18.78
CA MET A 269 6.96 -10.91 19.64
C MET A 269 5.48 -11.32 19.68
N GLN A 270 5.22 -12.60 19.50
CA GLN A 270 3.87 -13.15 19.55
C GLN A 270 3.34 -13.19 20.99
N GLY A 271 2.09 -12.76 21.16
CA GLY A 271 1.31 -13.01 22.36
C GLY A 271 0.53 -14.32 22.25
N THR A 272 0.36 -15.02 23.36
CA THR A 272 -0.37 -16.31 23.41
C THR A 272 -1.73 -16.24 24.09
N LYS A 273 -2.06 -15.15 24.79
CA LYS A 273 -3.40 -14.96 25.34
C LYS A 273 -4.43 -14.80 24.21
N PRO A 274 -5.66 -15.33 24.36
CA PRO A 274 -6.74 -15.14 23.40
C PRO A 274 -6.96 -13.67 23.06
N GLY A 275 -7.00 -13.35 21.76
CA GLY A 275 -7.18 -11.98 21.28
C GLY A 275 -5.93 -11.08 21.37
N CYS A 276 -4.82 -11.57 21.91
CA CYS A 276 -3.58 -10.82 22.04
C CYS A 276 -2.49 -11.35 21.08
N LYS A 277 -2.39 -10.78 19.88
CA LYS A 277 -1.34 -11.17 18.91
C LYS A 277 0.02 -10.52 19.21
N SER A 278 0.05 -9.31 19.77
CA SER A 278 1.27 -8.54 20.09
C SER A 278 1.13 -7.90 21.47
N TRP A 279 2.23 -7.83 22.23
CA TRP A 279 2.20 -7.39 23.62
C TRP A 279 3.42 -6.60 24.10
N SER A 280 4.48 -6.51 23.31
CA SER A 280 5.68 -5.73 23.67
C SER A 280 5.37 -4.22 23.62
N PRO A 281 5.72 -3.43 24.65
CA PRO A 281 5.48 -1.98 24.63
C PRO A 281 6.32 -1.29 23.54
N ASN A 282 7.54 -1.78 23.29
CA ASN A 282 8.40 -1.20 22.25
C ASN A 282 7.87 -1.54 20.85
N CYS A 283 7.38 -2.77 20.66
CA CYS A 283 6.79 -3.14 19.37
C CYS A 283 5.48 -2.39 19.13
N TRP A 284 4.64 -2.21 20.16
CA TRP A 284 3.43 -1.39 20.05
C TRP A 284 3.75 0.07 19.67
N SER A 285 4.83 0.65 20.20
CA SER A 285 5.24 2.02 19.85
C SER A 285 5.58 2.14 18.35
N ALA A 286 6.31 1.17 17.80
CA ALA A 286 6.61 1.10 16.36
C ALA A 286 5.37 0.77 15.51
N ARG A 287 4.52 -0.15 15.98
CA ARG A 287 3.28 -0.55 15.31
C ARG A 287 2.29 0.61 15.20
N TYR A 288 2.12 1.39 16.27
CA TYR A 288 1.31 2.60 16.22
C TYR A 288 1.84 3.59 15.19
N THR A 289 3.17 3.73 15.10
CA THR A 289 3.79 4.59 14.08
C THR A 289 3.47 4.10 12.67
N LEU A 290 3.62 2.80 12.39
CA LEU A 290 3.28 2.19 11.10
C LEU A 290 1.80 2.39 10.74
N ASN A 291 0.91 2.10 11.69
CA ASN A 291 -0.54 2.19 11.52
C ASN A 291 -1.02 3.63 11.33
N TYR A 292 -0.51 4.58 12.13
CA TYR A 292 -0.83 6.00 12.02
C TYR A 292 -0.38 6.59 10.68
N LYS A 293 0.80 6.18 10.21
CA LYS A 293 1.32 6.57 8.90
C LYS A 293 0.63 5.84 7.73
N GLN A 294 -0.22 4.87 8.01
CA GLN A 294 -0.91 4.03 7.02
C GLN A 294 0.07 3.33 6.06
N LEU A 295 1.25 2.96 6.56
CA LEU A 295 2.24 2.24 5.77
C LEU A 295 1.87 0.76 5.70
N PRO A 296 1.91 0.12 4.53
CA PRO A 296 1.67 -1.32 4.42
C PRO A 296 2.86 -2.09 5.01
N TYR A 297 2.56 -3.05 5.87
CA TYR A 297 3.55 -3.93 6.48
C TYR A 297 2.93 -5.27 6.83
N ARG A 298 3.77 -6.31 6.85
CA ARG A 298 3.44 -7.60 7.48
C ARG A 298 4.18 -7.75 8.80
N THR A 299 3.51 -8.34 9.78
CA THR A 299 4.19 -8.76 11.00
C THR A 299 4.86 -10.11 10.81
N GLN A 300 6.17 -10.18 11.03
CA GLN A 300 6.86 -11.44 11.25
C GLN A 300 7.01 -11.67 12.75
N PHE A 301 6.22 -12.60 13.29
CA PHE A 301 6.32 -12.96 14.70
C PHE A 301 7.55 -13.84 14.96
N VAL A 302 8.31 -13.49 15.99
CA VAL A 302 9.58 -14.13 16.34
C VAL A 302 9.48 -14.71 17.75
N PRO A 303 9.75 -16.03 17.93
CA PRO A 303 9.92 -16.63 19.25
C PRO A 303 11.05 -15.95 20.04
N PHE A 304 10.93 -15.89 21.36
CA PHE A 304 11.86 -15.07 22.17
C PHE A 304 13.33 -15.53 22.05
N GLU A 305 13.54 -16.85 21.98
CA GLU A 305 14.83 -17.50 21.80
C GLU A 305 15.43 -17.29 20.39
N GLU A 306 14.62 -16.88 19.41
CA GLU A 306 15.05 -16.67 18.02
C GLU A 306 15.40 -15.20 17.71
N ILE A 307 15.23 -14.27 18.66
CA ILE A 307 15.50 -12.84 18.41
C ILE A 307 16.95 -12.63 17.94
N GLU A 308 17.92 -13.28 18.57
CA GLU A 308 19.32 -13.19 18.16
C GLU A 308 19.58 -13.79 16.77
N SER A 309 18.91 -14.91 16.42
CA SER A 309 19.09 -15.55 15.12
C SER A 309 18.55 -14.67 13.99
N VAL A 310 17.44 -13.95 14.22
CA VAL A 310 16.89 -12.95 13.29
C VAL A 310 17.89 -11.83 13.04
N TYR A 311 18.51 -11.27 14.08
CA TYR A 311 19.53 -10.22 13.92
C TYR A 311 20.72 -10.70 13.08
N LYS A 312 21.23 -11.91 13.38
CA LYS A 312 22.33 -12.52 12.61
C LYS A 312 21.95 -12.75 11.15
N LYS A 313 20.74 -13.24 10.88
CA LYS A 313 20.22 -13.46 9.53
C LYS A 313 20.07 -12.16 8.75
N LEU A 314 19.66 -11.09 9.41
CA LEU A 314 19.49 -9.75 8.83
C LEU A 314 20.82 -8.95 8.75
N GLY A 315 21.91 -9.47 9.33
CA GLY A 315 23.21 -8.80 9.34
C GLY A 315 23.23 -7.49 10.14
N VAL A 316 22.46 -7.40 11.22
CA VAL A 316 22.37 -6.20 12.07
C VAL A 316 22.97 -6.39 13.46
N GLU A 317 23.57 -5.31 13.96
CA GLU A 317 24.19 -5.27 15.29
C GLU A 317 23.13 -5.30 16.42
N PRO A 318 23.48 -5.79 17.62
CA PRO A 318 22.60 -5.77 18.78
C PRO A 318 22.19 -4.35 19.17
N THR A 319 20.95 -4.19 19.64
CA THR A 319 20.41 -2.89 20.08
C THR A 319 21.18 -2.25 21.24
N SER A 320 21.76 -3.06 22.13
CA SER A 320 22.62 -2.57 23.20
C SER A 320 23.54 -3.68 23.72
N ARG A 321 24.33 -3.37 24.75
CA ARG A 321 25.11 -4.35 25.52
C ARG A 321 24.57 -4.43 26.94
N ARG A 322 24.60 -5.62 27.52
CA ARG A 322 24.29 -5.84 28.94
C ARG A 322 25.44 -5.34 29.81
N ALA A 323 25.21 -5.26 31.13
CA ALA A 323 26.22 -4.82 32.10
C ALA A 323 27.50 -5.68 32.09
N ASP A 324 27.40 -6.96 31.71
CA ASP A 324 28.53 -7.89 31.56
C ASP A 324 29.21 -7.82 30.17
N GLY A 325 28.84 -6.86 29.32
CA GLY A 325 29.38 -6.66 27.97
C GLY A 325 28.78 -7.56 26.88
N SER A 326 27.95 -8.55 27.26
CA SER A 326 27.29 -9.44 26.29
C SER A 326 26.25 -8.70 25.44
N PRO A 327 26.04 -9.10 24.17
CA PRO A 327 25.09 -8.43 23.29
C PRO A 327 23.64 -8.57 23.81
N HIS A 328 22.85 -7.52 23.59
CA HIS A 328 21.43 -7.49 23.93
C HIS A 328 20.61 -7.21 22.67
N TYR A 329 19.94 -8.25 22.19
CA TYR A 329 19.06 -8.23 21.04
C TYR A 329 17.62 -8.02 21.50
N THR A 330 16.93 -7.06 20.91
CA THR A 330 15.55 -6.72 21.29
C THR A 330 14.67 -6.51 20.05
N LEU A 331 13.36 -6.61 20.23
CA LEU A 331 12.38 -6.21 19.22
C LEU A 331 11.74 -4.88 19.65
N PRO A 332 11.28 -4.05 18.69
CA PRO A 332 11.07 -4.34 17.27
C PRO A 332 12.31 -4.23 16.37
N VAL A 333 12.22 -4.88 15.20
CA VAL A 333 13.07 -4.63 14.02
C VAL A 333 12.15 -4.32 12.84
N LEU A 334 12.54 -3.38 11.99
CA LEU A 334 11.89 -3.09 10.72
C LEU A 334 12.88 -3.37 9.59
N HIS A 335 12.48 -4.19 8.62
CA HIS A 335 13.18 -4.28 7.35
C HIS A 335 12.34 -3.60 6.26
N ASP A 336 12.97 -2.71 5.52
CA ASP A 336 12.38 -1.98 4.42
C ASP A 336 12.98 -2.49 3.10
N PRO A 337 12.26 -3.35 2.35
CA PRO A 337 12.79 -3.90 1.11
C PRO A 337 12.99 -2.84 0.02
N ARG A 338 12.36 -1.66 0.13
CA ARG A 338 12.48 -0.57 -0.85
C ARG A 338 13.85 0.07 -0.80
N THR A 339 14.36 0.30 0.41
CA THR A 339 15.66 0.94 0.65
C THR A 339 16.76 -0.08 0.96
N GLY A 340 16.39 -1.32 1.27
CA GLY A 340 17.29 -2.33 1.83
C GLY A 340 17.64 -2.08 3.30
N ALA A 341 17.06 -1.06 3.94
CA ALA A 341 17.39 -0.70 5.31
C ALA A 341 16.81 -1.72 6.30
N THR A 342 17.60 -2.05 7.32
CA THR A 342 17.11 -2.76 8.51
C THR A 342 17.35 -1.86 9.72
N VAL A 343 16.27 -1.46 10.38
CA VAL A 343 16.29 -0.50 11.48
C VAL A 343 15.83 -1.20 12.75
N THR A 344 16.60 -1.03 13.82
CA THR A 344 16.35 -1.61 15.14
C THR A 344 16.09 -0.47 16.13
N ASP A 345 15.48 -0.77 17.28
CA ASP A 345 14.93 0.21 18.23
C ASP A 345 13.66 0.95 17.75
N SER A 346 12.66 1.04 18.62
CA SER A 346 11.35 1.60 18.25
C SER A 346 11.38 3.11 17.94
N THR A 347 12.29 3.88 18.56
CA THR A 347 12.42 5.33 18.30
C THR A 347 13.15 5.55 16.99
N ALA A 348 14.23 4.79 16.75
CA ALA A 348 14.96 4.83 15.49
C ALA A 348 14.08 4.36 14.32
N ILE A 349 13.24 3.34 14.50
CA ILE A 349 12.23 2.95 13.51
C ILE A 349 11.28 4.12 13.22
N ALA A 350 10.73 4.77 14.25
CA ALA A 350 9.83 5.89 14.03
C ALA A 350 10.50 7.05 13.27
N ASP A 351 11.74 7.39 13.63
CA ASP A 351 12.50 8.47 12.98
C ASP A 351 12.89 8.12 11.54
N TYR A 352 13.26 6.85 11.31
CA TYR A 352 13.47 6.31 9.96
C TYR A 352 12.20 6.46 9.12
N LEU A 353 11.05 6.04 9.64
CA LEU A 353 9.78 6.12 8.93
C LEU A 353 9.40 7.58 8.63
N ASP A 354 9.63 8.51 9.56
CA ASP A 354 9.39 9.94 9.35
C ASP A 354 10.27 10.53 8.25
N ARG A 355 11.56 10.17 8.20
CA ARG A 355 12.49 10.68 7.18
C ARG A 355 12.29 10.04 5.81
N THR A 356 11.97 8.76 5.80
CA THR A 356 11.93 7.92 4.59
C THR A 356 10.57 7.95 3.91
N TYR A 357 9.53 8.34 4.65
CA TYR A 357 8.15 8.50 4.17
C TYR A 357 7.59 9.88 4.52
N PRO A 358 8.18 10.97 3.98
CA PRO A 358 7.80 12.34 4.35
C PRO A 358 6.36 12.72 3.95
N ASP A 359 5.77 12.01 2.98
CA ASP A 359 4.38 12.22 2.55
C ASP A 359 3.34 11.65 3.53
N THR A 360 3.77 10.88 4.52
CA THR A 360 2.89 10.36 5.58
C THR A 360 2.79 11.35 6.74
N PRO A 361 1.72 11.30 7.56
CA PRO A 361 1.61 12.15 8.74
C PRO A 361 2.86 12.07 9.63
N PRO A 362 3.54 13.20 9.95
CA PRO A 362 4.77 13.18 10.73
C PRO A 362 4.49 12.80 12.19
N VAL A 363 5.40 12.05 12.79
CA VAL A 363 5.32 11.66 14.21
C VAL A 363 6.34 12.41 15.08
N PHE A 364 7.30 13.08 14.45
CA PHE A 364 8.17 14.09 15.02
C PHE A 364 7.91 15.43 14.33
N PRO A 365 7.06 16.30 14.89
CA PRO A 365 6.93 17.66 14.41
C PRO A 365 8.28 18.37 14.33
N GLU A 366 8.35 19.42 13.51
CA GLU A 366 9.61 20.13 13.29
C GLU A 366 10.23 20.61 14.62
N GLY A 367 11.53 20.33 14.80
CA GLY A 367 12.27 20.70 16.01
C GLY A 367 12.00 19.86 17.26
N THR A 368 11.11 18.86 17.25
CA THR A 368 10.73 18.16 18.50
C THR A 368 11.56 16.94 18.85
N ARG A 369 12.41 16.40 17.96
CA ARG A 369 13.18 15.15 18.19
C ARG A 369 13.92 15.12 19.53
N VAL A 370 14.54 16.24 19.92
CA VAL A 370 15.23 16.37 21.22
C VAL A 370 14.25 16.27 22.40
N LEU A 371 13.04 16.84 22.26
CA LEU A 371 12.00 16.77 23.27
C LEU A 371 11.45 15.35 23.43
N HIS A 372 11.32 14.58 22.33
CA HIS A 372 10.93 13.17 22.41
C HIS A 372 11.99 12.33 23.16
N ALA A 373 13.28 12.58 22.90
CA ALA A 373 14.36 11.93 23.63
C ALA A 373 14.33 12.30 25.12
N ALA A 374 14.15 13.57 25.46
CA ALA A 374 14.03 14.04 26.84
C ALA A 374 12.79 13.45 27.55
N PHE A 375 11.65 13.37 26.85
CA PHE A 375 10.42 12.79 27.36
C PHE A 375 10.62 11.33 27.76
N TYR A 376 11.21 10.50 26.88
CA TYR A 376 11.47 9.10 27.19
C TYR A 376 12.49 8.92 28.33
N GLN A 377 13.56 9.72 28.34
CA GLN A 377 14.55 9.73 29.42
C GLN A 377 13.94 10.12 30.77
N ALA A 378 12.95 11.01 30.79
CA ALA A 378 12.27 11.42 32.01
C ALA A 378 11.26 10.36 32.50
N LEU A 379 10.56 9.67 31.59
CA LEU A 379 9.64 8.58 31.95
C LEU A 379 10.34 7.37 32.57
N LEU A 380 11.56 7.06 32.12
CA LEU A 380 12.34 5.89 32.54
C LEU A 380 12.44 5.73 34.07
N PRO A 381 13.01 6.70 34.82
CA PRO A 381 13.12 6.60 36.28
C PRO A 381 11.81 6.95 37.00
N MET A 382 10.90 7.69 36.35
CA MET A 382 9.66 8.20 36.94
C MET A 382 8.62 7.11 37.15
N SER A 383 8.40 6.26 36.15
CA SER A 383 7.36 5.23 36.20
C SER A 383 7.73 3.95 35.45
N GLU A 384 8.52 4.03 34.38
CA GLU A 384 8.73 2.90 33.47
C GLU A 384 9.39 1.70 34.16
N MET A 385 10.46 1.93 34.94
CA MET A 385 11.17 0.84 35.62
C MET A 385 10.31 0.19 36.71
N GLN A 386 9.49 0.98 37.39
CA GLN A 386 8.59 0.51 38.45
C GLN A 386 7.42 -0.28 37.86
N TRP A 387 6.80 0.25 36.80
CA TRP A 387 5.78 -0.43 36.02
C TRP A 387 6.32 -1.75 35.43
N TYR A 388 7.50 -1.72 34.82
CA TYR A 388 8.12 -2.92 34.27
C TYR A 388 8.38 -4.00 35.33
N SER A 389 8.76 -3.61 36.56
CA SER A 389 8.92 -4.54 37.68
C SER A 389 7.59 -5.19 38.11
N LEU A 390 6.46 -4.49 37.95
CA LEU A 390 5.12 -5.04 38.25
C LEU A 390 4.65 -6.05 37.18
N ILE A 391 5.03 -5.86 35.92
CA ILE A 391 4.52 -6.68 34.80
C ILE A 391 5.46 -7.79 34.32
N VAL A 392 6.77 -7.72 34.64
CA VAL A 392 7.76 -8.58 33.98
C VAL A 392 7.55 -10.08 34.25
N LYS A 393 7.12 -10.46 35.47
CA LYS A 393 6.75 -11.84 35.78
C LYS A 393 5.49 -12.27 35.02
N GLU A 394 4.50 -11.39 34.96
CA GLU A 394 3.22 -11.65 34.28
C GLU A 394 3.39 -11.83 32.77
N GLY A 395 4.46 -11.32 32.17
CA GLY A 395 4.86 -11.64 30.80
C GLY A 395 4.98 -13.15 30.52
N LEU A 396 5.29 -13.99 31.53
CA LEU A 396 5.29 -15.45 31.39
C LEU A 396 3.91 -16.05 31.09
N THR A 397 2.81 -15.31 31.31
CA THR A 397 1.45 -15.75 31.00
C THR A 397 1.09 -15.55 29.53
N ASN A 398 1.79 -14.65 28.83
CA ASN A 398 1.46 -14.23 27.46
C ASN A 398 2.56 -14.58 26.44
N ILE A 399 3.62 -15.25 26.88
CA ILE A 399 4.66 -15.77 25.99
C ILE A 399 4.43 -17.26 25.69
N ALA A 400 4.94 -17.72 24.55
CA ALA A 400 4.85 -19.12 24.15
C ALA A 400 5.48 -20.05 25.21
N PRO A 401 4.87 -21.22 25.52
CA PRO A 401 5.39 -22.17 26.50
C PRO A 401 6.88 -22.49 26.32
N GLU A 402 7.30 -22.73 25.08
CA GLU A 402 8.68 -23.01 24.66
C GLU A 402 9.63 -21.83 24.93
N SER A 403 9.15 -20.59 24.76
CA SER A 403 9.92 -19.37 24.99
C SER A 403 10.06 -18.97 26.47
N LYS A 404 9.30 -19.58 27.39
CA LYS A 404 9.29 -19.19 28.83
C LYS A 404 10.67 -19.31 29.49
N ALA A 405 11.42 -20.37 29.16
CA ALA A 405 12.73 -20.60 29.73
C ALA A 405 13.74 -19.52 29.30
N ALA A 406 13.78 -19.20 28.00
CA ALA A 406 14.64 -18.17 27.44
C ALA A 406 14.28 -16.77 27.97
N TYR A 407 12.98 -16.46 28.04
CA TYR A 407 12.48 -15.23 28.65
C TYR A 407 12.94 -15.09 30.09
N ARG A 408 12.67 -16.11 30.92
CA ARG A 408 13.08 -16.13 32.34
C ARG A 408 14.58 -15.90 32.48
N ALA A 409 15.41 -16.67 31.78
CA ALA A 409 16.86 -16.52 31.85
C ALA A 409 17.32 -15.11 31.46
N SER A 410 16.73 -14.54 30.42
CA SER A 410 17.04 -13.18 29.96
C SER A 410 16.69 -12.11 31.00
N LYS A 411 15.54 -12.24 31.67
CA LYS A 411 15.07 -11.30 32.71
C LYS A 411 15.83 -11.45 34.03
N GLU A 412 16.08 -12.68 34.49
CA GLU A 412 16.91 -12.94 35.67
C GLU A 412 18.31 -12.35 35.50
N LYS A 413 18.90 -12.49 34.30
CA LYS A 413 20.17 -11.85 33.96
C LYS A 413 20.09 -10.31 33.95
N PHE A 414 18.97 -9.74 33.52
CA PHE A 414 18.77 -8.29 33.49
C PHE A 414 18.65 -7.69 34.90
N PHE A 415 17.91 -8.33 35.80
CA PHE A 415 17.70 -7.85 37.17
C PHE A 415 18.77 -8.33 38.16
N GLY A 416 19.55 -9.35 37.82
CA GLY A 416 20.55 -9.95 38.71
C GLY A 416 19.97 -10.79 39.86
N VAL A 417 18.67 -11.08 39.83
CA VAL A 417 17.95 -11.86 40.85
C VAL A 417 16.94 -12.81 40.19
N LYS A 418 16.40 -13.78 40.95
CA LYS A 418 15.36 -14.68 40.43
C LYS A 418 14.09 -13.94 40.05
N LEU A 419 13.38 -14.42 39.03
CA LEU A 419 12.20 -13.70 38.54
C LEU A 419 11.11 -13.59 39.63
N GLU A 420 10.98 -14.61 40.48
CA GLU A 420 10.10 -14.56 41.65
C GLU A 420 10.54 -13.52 42.70
N GLU A 421 11.84 -13.23 42.79
CA GLU A 421 12.38 -12.15 43.65
C GLU A 421 12.26 -10.77 42.99
N THR A 422 12.15 -10.71 41.66
CA THR A 422 11.75 -9.48 40.95
C THR A 422 10.27 -9.18 41.13
N ALA A 423 9.43 -10.20 41.28
CA ALA A 423 7.99 -10.08 41.42
C ALA A 423 7.65 -9.51 42.81
N PRO A 424 7.30 -8.21 42.87
CA PRO A 424 7.18 -7.57 44.16
C PRO A 424 5.90 -8.06 44.86
N SER A 425 6.00 -8.30 46.16
CA SER A 425 4.88 -8.65 47.04
C SER A 425 4.85 -7.75 48.28
N GLY A 426 3.70 -7.71 48.96
CA GLY A 426 3.50 -6.93 50.18
C GLY A 426 3.88 -5.45 50.01
N GLU A 427 4.57 -4.89 51.01
CA GLU A 427 4.94 -3.48 51.03
C GLU A 427 5.83 -3.05 49.85
N ARG A 428 6.69 -3.95 49.34
CA ARG A 428 7.52 -3.64 48.16
C ARG A 428 6.66 -3.45 46.91
N ARG A 429 5.60 -4.26 46.76
CA ARG A 429 4.63 -4.13 45.66
C ARG A 429 3.86 -2.83 45.77
N GLU A 430 3.32 -2.53 46.94
CA GLU A 430 2.57 -1.30 47.17
C GLU A 430 3.43 -0.05 47.03
N LYS A 431 4.71 -0.12 47.39
CA LYS A 431 5.65 0.97 47.08
C LYS A 431 5.79 1.19 45.57
N LEU A 432 6.00 0.12 44.78
CA LEU A 432 6.13 0.25 43.33
C LEU A 432 4.84 0.79 42.69
N TRP A 433 3.68 0.37 43.18
CA TRP A 433 2.40 0.92 42.75
C TRP A 433 2.29 2.42 43.07
N ARG A 434 2.63 2.84 44.29
CA ARG A 434 2.66 4.27 44.65
C ARG A 434 3.64 5.05 43.76
N ASP A 435 4.80 4.49 43.46
CA ASP A 435 5.79 5.12 42.58
C ASP A 435 5.21 5.28 41.15
N VAL A 436 4.53 4.26 40.62
CA VAL A 436 3.84 4.33 39.31
C VAL A 436 2.73 5.39 39.33
N GLU A 437 1.87 5.39 40.35
CA GLU A 437 0.80 6.37 40.52
C GLU A 437 1.34 7.80 40.60
N ASN A 438 2.42 8.02 41.35
CA ASN A 438 3.10 9.31 41.43
C ASN A 438 3.72 9.73 40.09
N GLY A 439 4.27 8.78 39.33
CA GLY A 439 4.80 9.02 38.00
C GLY A 439 3.70 9.44 37.02
N TYR A 440 2.58 8.72 36.99
CA TYR A 440 1.42 9.09 36.17
C TYR A 440 0.77 10.40 36.64
N ALA A 441 0.74 10.71 37.94
CA ALA A 441 0.31 12.01 38.44
C ALA A 441 1.26 13.16 38.04
N THR A 442 2.55 12.87 37.83
CA THR A 442 3.51 13.85 37.30
C THR A 442 3.30 14.05 35.81
N LEU A 443 3.10 12.96 35.06
CA LEU A 443 2.74 13.00 33.65
C LEU A 443 1.42 13.79 33.44
N ASP A 444 0.45 13.60 34.33
CA ASP A 444 -0.84 14.30 34.33
C ASP A 444 -0.66 15.82 34.37
N LYS A 445 0.23 16.31 35.26
CA LYS A 445 0.58 17.74 35.33
C LYS A 445 1.22 18.26 34.04
N TRP A 446 2.02 17.44 33.36
CA TRP A 446 2.59 17.82 32.06
C TRP A 446 1.52 17.91 30.98
N PHE A 447 0.56 16.97 30.99
CA PHE A 447 -0.61 17.01 30.12
C PHE A 447 -1.43 18.28 30.38
N ASP A 448 -1.69 18.63 31.63
CA ASP A 448 -2.45 19.84 31.99
C ASP A 448 -1.71 21.12 31.54
N LEU A 449 -0.39 21.20 31.73
CA LEU A 449 0.43 22.32 31.23
C LEU A 449 0.36 22.46 29.70
N GLY A 450 0.27 21.35 28.98
CA GLY A 450 0.12 21.33 27.53
C GLY A 450 -1.33 21.42 27.04
N GLY A 451 -2.32 21.50 27.93
CA GLY A 451 -3.75 21.42 27.57
C GLY A 451 -4.17 20.09 26.94
N VAL A 452 -3.41 19.02 27.16
CA VAL A 452 -3.60 17.71 26.53
C VAL A 452 -4.79 16.95 27.12
N GLY A 453 -5.56 16.30 26.26
CA GLY A 453 -6.79 15.58 26.62
C GLY A 453 -8.05 16.43 26.56
N THR A 454 -7.94 17.65 26.03
CA THR A 454 -9.08 18.54 25.70
C THR A 454 -9.56 18.30 24.26
N PRO A 455 -10.78 18.72 23.88
CA PRO A 455 -11.24 18.67 22.49
C PRO A 455 -10.32 19.42 21.51
N GLU A 456 -9.69 20.50 21.97
CA GLU A 456 -8.78 21.33 21.16
C GLU A 456 -7.40 20.68 20.99
N SER A 457 -6.96 19.91 22.00
CA SER A 457 -5.68 19.22 22.03
C SER A 457 -5.82 17.80 22.60
N PRO A 458 -6.45 16.87 21.87
CA PRO A 458 -6.69 15.50 22.35
C PRO A 458 -5.40 14.69 22.57
N PHE A 459 -4.25 15.12 22.01
CA PHE A 459 -2.95 14.44 22.08
C PHE A 459 -1.81 15.40 22.47
N ILE A 460 -0.63 14.88 22.83
CA ILE A 460 0.57 15.72 23.08
C ILE A 460 0.92 16.55 21.84
N GLY A 461 0.70 16.01 20.64
CA GLY A 461 0.86 16.72 19.37
C GLY A 461 -0.25 17.71 19.01
N GLY A 462 -1.15 18.05 19.93
CA GLY A 462 -2.31 18.89 19.64
C GLY A 462 -3.47 18.07 19.08
N LYS A 463 -3.89 18.40 17.86
CA LYS A 463 -4.99 17.71 17.16
C LYS A 463 -4.63 16.32 16.63
N ARG A 464 -3.34 15.98 16.59
CA ARG A 464 -2.83 14.73 16.01
C ARG A 464 -1.83 14.09 16.98
N PRO A 465 -1.81 12.74 17.08
CA PRO A 465 -0.82 12.08 17.90
C PRO A 465 0.58 12.19 17.29
N ILE A 466 1.59 12.27 18.15
CA ILE A 466 3.02 12.24 17.83
C ILE A 466 3.66 11.03 18.51
N TYR A 467 4.94 10.77 18.25
CA TYR A 467 5.60 9.55 18.76
C TYR A 467 5.56 9.42 20.30
N ALA A 468 5.57 10.53 21.05
CA ALA A 468 5.43 10.50 22.51
C ALA A 468 4.07 9.93 22.97
N ASP A 469 3.01 10.18 22.20
CA ASP A 469 1.69 9.64 22.45
C ASP A 469 1.66 8.12 22.27
N PHE A 470 2.33 7.63 21.23
CA PHE A 470 2.45 6.20 20.97
C PHE A 470 3.24 5.47 22.05
N ILE A 471 4.27 6.10 22.62
CA ILE A 471 4.99 5.58 23.78
C ILE A 471 4.01 5.34 24.93
N VAL A 472 3.21 6.35 25.30
CA VAL A 472 2.25 6.23 26.42
C VAL A 472 1.20 5.16 26.12
N ALA A 473 0.54 5.21 24.97
CA ALA A 473 -0.51 4.26 24.58
C ALA A 473 -0.01 2.81 24.53
N ALA A 474 1.24 2.60 24.08
CA ALA A 474 1.83 1.27 23.99
C ALA A 474 1.98 0.57 25.35
N ARG A 475 2.18 1.31 26.45
CA ARG A 475 2.25 0.74 27.81
C ARG A 475 0.89 0.20 28.25
N PHE A 476 -0.19 0.87 27.90
CA PHE A 476 -1.55 0.39 28.18
C PHE A 476 -1.88 -0.87 27.40
N ASN A 477 -1.51 -0.96 26.11
CA ASN A 477 -1.66 -2.20 25.34
C ASN A 477 -0.84 -3.36 25.92
N CYS A 478 0.42 -3.11 26.28
CA CYS A 478 1.24 -4.11 26.95
C CYS A 478 0.61 -4.58 28.26
N THR A 479 0.11 -3.64 29.06
CA THR A 479 -0.51 -3.91 30.35
C THR A 479 -1.79 -4.74 30.20
N LYS A 480 -2.66 -4.40 29.23
CA LYS A 480 -3.85 -5.18 28.85
C LYS A 480 -3.50 -6.60 28.39
N ALA A 481 -2.34 -6.76 27.79
CA ALA A 481 -1.90 -8.04 27.25
C ALA A 481 -1.33 -8.97 28.34
N VAL A 482 -0.74 -8.44 29.41
CA VAL A 482 -0.13 -9.23 30.50
C VAL A 482 -1.08 -9.42 31.67
N TRP A 483 -1.86 -8.42 32.04
CA TRP A 483 -2.89 -8.53 33.07
C TRP A 483 -4.26 -8.82 32.46
N ASP A 484 -5.06 -9.65 33.13
CA ASP A 484 -6.43 -9.88 32.68
C ASP A 484 -7.27 -8.62 32.90
N ALA A 485 -8.24 -8.37 32.02
CA ALA A 485 -9.07 -7.16 32.07
C ALA A 485 -9.83 -7.01 33.40
N ASP A 486 -10.15 -8.13 34.05
CA ASP A 486 -10.85 -8.18 35.34
C ASP A 486 -9.91 -8.26 36.55
N SER A 487 -8.60 -8.16 36.34
CA SER A 487 -7.63 -8.13 37.44
C SER A 487 -7.69 -6.81 38.21
N GLU A 488 -7.40 -6.86 39.51
CA GLU A 488 -7.29 -5.67 40.34
C GLU A 488 -6.19 -4.73 39.84
N ASP A 489 -5.06 -5.28 39.42
CA ASP A 489 -3.93 -4.53 38.87
C ASP A 489 -4.30 -3.76 37.59
N PHE A 490 -5.00 -4.41 36.65
CA PHE A 490 -5.44 -3.72 35.43
C PHE A 490 -6.44 -2.62 35.75
N ARG A 491 -7.43 -2.88 36.61
CA ARG A 491 -8.40 -1.86 37.07
C ARG A 491 -7.71 -0.68 37.75
N ARG A 492 -6.71 -0.94 38.61
CA ARG A 492 -5.92 0.09 39.29
C ARG A 492 -5.14 0.93 38.26
N PHE A 493 -4.50 0.29 37.29
CA PHE A 493 -3.74 0.97 36.24
C PHE A 493 -4.60 1.88 35.38
N VAL A 494 -5.72 1.39 34.84
CA VAL A 494 -6.60 2.20 34.00
C VAL A 494 -7.43 3.22 34.79
N GLY A 495 -7.56 3.02 36.11
CA GLY A 495 -8.26 3.92 37.03
C GLY A 495 -7.44 5.10 37.53
N MET A 496 -6.12 5.13 37.28
CA MET A 496 -5.25 6.24 37.68
C MET A 496 -5.76 7.59 37.14
N CYS A 497 -5.60 8.65 37.93
CA CYS A 497 -6.08 10.01 37.61
C CYS A 497 -7.56 10.03 37.18
N ASP A 498 -8.44 9.43 38.00
CA ASP A 498 -9.89 9.34 37.76
C ASP A 498 -10.26 8.77 36.37
N GLY A 499 -9.47 7.80 35.89
CA GLY A 499 -9.66 7.15 34.61
C GLY A 499 -9.27 7.99 33.39
N LYS A 500 -8.59 9.13 33.56
CA LYS A 500 -8.10 9.98 32.46
C LYS A 500 -7.28 9.18 31.45
N TRP A 501 -6.38 8.33 31.93
CA TRP A 501 -5.49 7.56 31.07
C TRP A 501 -6.20 6.49 30.24
N LYS A 502 -7.27 5.89 30.78
CA LYS A 502 -8.11 4.98 30.00
C LYS A 502 -8.74 5.71 28.82
N LYS A 503 -9.39 6.85 29.08
CA LYS A 503 -10.01 7.68 28.02
C LYS A 503 -8.98 8.11 26.99
N TYR A 504 -7.77 8.47 27.45
CA TYR A 504 -6.66 8.83 26.59
C TYR A 504 -6.27 7.68 25.65
N TRP A 505 -6.06 6.49 26.21
CA TRP A 505 -5.68 5.29 25.48
C TRP A 505 -6.77 4.78 24.51
N ASP A 506 -8.05 4.88 24.88
CA ASP A 506 -9.17 4.46 24.03
C ASP A 506 -9.13 5.15 22.65
N GLN A 507 -8.60 6.37 22.56
CA GLN A 507 -8.43 7.10 21.28
C GLN A 507 -7.49 6.40 20.28
N PHE A 508 -6.62 5.51 20.75
CA PHE A 508 -5.64 4.81 19.91
C PHE A 508 -6.16 3.48 19.35
N GLU A 509 -7.39 3.06 19.68
CA GLU A 509 -7.99 1.84 19.12
C GLU A 509 -8.03 1.86 17.58
N GLN A 510 -8.27 3.04 17.00
CA GLN A 510 -8.24 3.27 15.54
C GLN A 510 -6.87 3.02 14.89
N TYR A 511 -5.79 2.95 15.67
CA TYR A 511 -4.42 2.69 15.22
C TYR A 511 -3.90 1.35 15.75
N ALA A 512 -4.76 0.50 16.30
CA ALA A 512 -4.36 -0.72 17.00
C ALA A 512 -4.39 -1.98 16.10
N GLN A 513 -4.49 -1.86 14.77
CA GLN A 513 -4.51 -3.04 13.91
C GLN A 513 -3.21 -3.85 14.00
N VAL A 514 -3.35 -5.17 13.98
CA VAL A 514 -2.24 -6.13 13.94
C VAL A 514 -2.35 -6.90 12.63
N ASN A 515 -1.55 -6.47 11.65
CA ASN A 515 -1.45 -7.07 10.31
C ASN A 515 -0.61 -8.34 10.31
#